data_AF-A0A820GZ12-F1
#
_entry.id   AF-A0A820GZ12-F1
#
_cell.length_a   1.000
_cell.length_b   1.000
_cell.length_c   1.000
_cell.angle_alpha   90.00
_cell.angle_beta   90.00
_cell.angle_gamma   90.00
#
_symmetry.space_group_name_H-M   'P 1'
#
loop_
_entity.id
_entity.type
_entity.pdbx_description
1 polymer ?
#
loop_
_entity_poly.entity_id
_entity_poly.type
_entity_poly.pdbx_seq_one_letter_code
_entity_poly.pdbx_strand_id
1 'polypeptide(L)'
;LSHSIFIHFIKIVPFDQTAAIIPETSPERSTTLQTISQATNSIRIYWSQPFHLMFIETLEKMCYLTVIQLVHNYSTIVKRIDSSHNCPSINKLVNDTFAQLHVIRRIKFYHLICQKNSPNLLCFHDDIHICLCYDHQGRRLANCFNFNHQMKFDCFGKNYCEHNGQCFQDSPDCPKRSICVCPSCYYGTRCQFTTSEFGLSLDAILAYHIIPDANIIHQTPIIKTSLSLTILFMIFGLINGILSLITFKNESIRQVGCGIYLLGSSITTILTMIMFGLKYFTYLSTQISTPSNKSFLTFQCYSFDFLLRICLNMDQWLNACVAMERAVTIIKGVQFDKKKSKELAKKVLIILLILNILTLIHDPIYRQLYQEENDNDDNK
;
A
#
# COMPACT_ATOMS: atom_id res chain seq x y z
N LEU A 1 -9.90 -5.60 0.69
CA LEU A 1 -9.96 -4.65 -0.44
C LEU A 1 -9.63 -3.26 0.10
N SER A 2 -8.75 -2.51 -0.57
CA SER A 2 -8.52 -1.10 -0.26
C SER A 2 -9.67 -0.27 -0.84
N HIS A 3 -10.13 0.75 -0.10
CA HIS A 3 -11.08 1.72 -0.61
C HIS A 3 -10.40 3.06 -0.74
N SER A 4 -10.45 3.65 -1.94
CA SER A 4 -10.05 5.04 -2.14
C SER A 4 -11.11 5.96 -1.54
N ILE A 5 -10.69 6.94 -0.77
CA ILE A 5 -11.55 8.01 -0.25
C ILE A 5 -11.04 9.37 -0.73
N PHE A 6 -11.96 10.31 -0.88
CA PHE A 6 -11.66 11.72 -1.12
C PHE A 6 -11.74 12.47 0.20
N ILE A 7 -10.79 13.35 0.44
CA ILE A 7 -10.75 14.22 1.62
C ILE A 7 -10.82 15.65 1.10
N HIS A 8 -11.85 16.37 1.51
CA HIS A 8 -12.10 17.74 1.11
C HIS A 8 -11.80 18.69 2.27
N PHE A 9 -10.89 19.62 2.05
CA PHE A 9 -10.53 20.69 2.98
C PHE A 9 -11.18 21.99 2.51
N ILE A 10 -11.91 22.64 3.41
CA ILE A 10 -12.60 23.89 3.10
C ILE A 10 -12.03 24.99 3.98
N LYS A 11 -11.57 26.05 3.32
CA LYS A 11 -11.07 27.26 3.96
C LYS A 11 -12.10 28.37 3.79
N ILE A 12 -12.57 28.88 4.92
CA ILE A 12 -13.43 30.04 4.99
C ILE A 12 -12.52 31.26 4.95
N VAL A 13 -12.63 32.10 3.92
CA VAL A 13 -11.87 33.34 3.81
C VAL A 13 -12.62 34.43 4.59
N PRO A 14 -12.01 35.05 5.62
CA PRO A 14 -12.67 36.14 6.34
C PRO A 14 -12.85 37.35 5.43
N PHE A 15 -13.97 38.05 5.62
CA PHE A 15 -14.31 39.27 4.89
C PHE A 15 -13.31 40.38 5.25
N ASP A 16 -12.49 40.80 4.27
CA ASP A 16 -11.59 41.94 4.46
C ASP A 16 -12.36 43.23 4.13
N GLN A 17 -12.64 44.04 5.16
CA GLN A 17 -13.41 45.29 5.03
C GLN A 17 -12.64 46.39 4.28
N THR A 18 -11.36 46.18 3.94
CA THR A 18 -10.48 47.20 3.34
C THR A 18 -10.37 47.14 1.81
N ALA A 19 -10.86 46.07 1.18
CA ALA A 19 -10.82 45.94 -0.29
C ALA A 19 -12.07 46.58 -0.92
N ALA A 20 -11.87 47.66 -1.70
CA ALA A 20 -12.92 48.39 -2.42
C ALA A 20 -13.59 47.61 -3.59
N ILE A 21 -13.31 46.31 -3.70
CA ILE A 21 -13.88 45.41 -4.70
C ILE A 21 -14.43 44.23 -3.90
N ILE A 22 -15.74 44.00 -3.95
CA ILE A 22 -16.41 42.85 -3.32
C ILE A 22 -15.90 41.59 -4.04
N PRO A 23 -15.02 40.76 -3.44
CA PRO A 23 -14.85 39.42 -3.98
C PRO A 23 -16.07 38.64 -3.49
N GLU A 24 -16.74 37.90 -4.37
CA GLU A 24 -17.60 36.80 -3.92
C GLU A 24 -16.70 35.84 -3.13
N THR A 25 -16.63 35.97 -1.81
CA THR A 25 -15.77 35.14 -0.97
C THR A 25 -16.46 33.79 -0.77
N SER A 26 -16.53 32.99 -1.84
CA SER A 26 -16.88 31.58 -1.76
C SER A 26 -15.80 30.84 -1.00
N PRO A 27 -16.14 29.82 -0.19
CA PRO A 27 -15.14 29.00 0.49
C PRO A 27 -14.19 28.36 -0.51
N GLU A 28 -12.88 28.42 -0.25
CA GLU A 28 -11.88 27.73 -1.06
C GLU A 28 -11.89 26.24 -0.72
N ARG A 29 -12.01 25.37 -1.73
CA ARG A 29 -12.00 23.91 -1.56
C ARG A 29 -10.71 23.33 -2.15
N SER A 30 -9.98 22.61 -1.32
CA SER A 30 -8.86 21.77 -1.74
C SER A 30 -9.20 20.31 -1.49
N THR A 31 -8.84 19.41 -2.41
CA THR A 31 -9.20 17.99 -2.30
C THR A 31 -7.97 17.09 -2.42
N THR A 32 -7.94 16.02 -1.63
CA THR A 32 -6.93 14.96 -1.74
C THR A 32 -7.56 13.60 -1.78
N LEU A 33 -6.80 12.62 -2.26
CA LEU A 33 -7.21 11.23 -2.28
C LEU A 33 -6.30 10.42 -1.36
N GLN A 34 -6.88 9.48 -0.61
CA GLN A 34 -6.12 8.51 0.16
C GLN A 34 -6.74 7.12 0.00
N THR A 35 -5.90 6.10 -0.19
CA THR A 35 -6.33 4.70 -0.15
C THR A 35 -6.28 4.18 1.27
N ILE A 36 -7.41 3.68 1.78
CA ILE A 36 -7.50 3.10 3.11
C ILE A 36 -7.54 1.57 3.00
N SER A 37 -6.73 0.90 3.80
CA SER A 37 -6.89 -0.52 4.06
C SER A 37 -8.07 -0.74 5.01
N GLN A 38 -9.03 -1.60 4.63
CA GLN A 38 -10.24 -1.95 5.41
C GLN A 38 -9.97 -2.30 6.89
N ALA A 39 -8.71 -2.60 7.26
CA ALA A 39 -8.33 -2.98 8.61
C ALA A 39 -8.27 -1.82 9.63
N THR A 40 -8.28 -0.56 9.20
CA THR A 40 -8.16 0.60 10.11
C THR A 40 -9.39 1.52 10.05
N ASN A 41 -10.10 1.65 11.17
CA ASN A 41 -11.19 2.64 11.34
C ASN A 41 -10.67 4.08 11.53
N SER A 42 -9.35 4.29 11.58
CA SER A 42 -8.73 5.61 11.78
C SER A 42 -7.82 5.96 10.61
N ILE A 43 -7.94 7.19 10.14
CA ILE A 43 -7.15 7.76 9.06
C ILE A 43 -6.18 8.78 9.67
N ARG A 44 -4.90 8.68 9.32
CA ARG A 44 -3.90 9.72 9.61
C ARG A 44 -3.75 10.59 8.37
N ILE A 45 -4.09 11.86 8.52
CA ILE A 45 -4.12 12.85 7.45
C ILE A 45 -3.03 13.88 7.75
N TYR A 46 -2.15 14.08 6.78
CA TYR A 46 -1.14 15.13 6.77
C TYR A 46 -1.62 16.23 5.82
N TRP A 47 -1.72 17.46 6.31
CA TRP A 47 -2.18 18.58 5.51
C TRP A 47 -1.51 19.86 6.00
N SER A 48 -0.89 20.60 5.08
CA SER A 48 -0.05 21.77 5.39
C SER A 48 -0.75 23.10 5.20
N GLN A 49 -1.86 23.13 4.43
CA GLN A 49 -2.59 24.36 4.13
C GLN A 49 -3.66 24.64 5.18
N PRO A 50 -3.95 25.92 5.50
CA PRO A 50 -4.98 26.26 6.46
C PRO A 50 -6.37 25.87 5.94
N PHE A 51 -7.16 25.23 6.81
CA PHE A 51 -8.54 24.86 6.54
C PHE A 51 -9.37 24.94 7.81
N HIS A 52 -10.68 25.07 7.67
CA HIS A 52 -11.64 25.20 8.77
C HIS A 52 -12.55 23.98 8.88
N LEU A 53 -12.92 23.37 7.75
CA LEU A 53 -13.77 22.18 7.69
C LEU A 53 -13.08 21.07 6.92
N MET A 54 -13.26 19.82 7.35
CA MET A 54 -12.79 18.63 6.65
C MET A 54 -13.94 17.65 6.45
N PHE A 55 -14.15 17.25 5.19
CA PHE A 55 -15.12 16.22 4.81
C PHE A 55 -14.41 15.03 4.19
N ILE A 56 -14.94 13.84 4.44
CA ILE A 56 -14.50 12.61 3.78
C ILE A 56 -15.63 12.12 2.89
N GLU A 57 -15.36 11.93 1.62
CA GLU A 57 -16.30 11.39 0.65
C GLU A 57 -15.81 10.02 0.16
N THR A 58 -16.69 9.03 0.23
CA THR A 58 -16.41 7.68 -0.28
C THR A 58 -16.76 7.59 -1.78
N LEU A 59 -16.29 6.54 -2.46
CA LEU A 59 -16.66 6.28 -3.87
C LEU A 59 -18.19 6.13 -4.07
N GLU A 60 -18.93 5.73 -3.03
CA GLU A 60 -20.39 5.64 -3.03
C GLU A 60 -21.08 7.00 -2.76
N LYS A 61 -20.33 8.11 -2.75
CA LYS A 61 -20.79 9.48 -2.47
C LYS A 61 -21.38 9.69 -1.08
N MET A 62 -21.01 8.84 -0.12
CA MET A 62 -21.33 9.08 1.29
C MET A 62 -20.33 10.09 1.86
N CYS A 63 -20.84 11.20 2.39
CA CYS A 63 -20.04 12.31 2.94
C CYS A 63 -20.05 12.28 4.48
N TYR A 64 -18.88 12.43 5.09
CA TYR A 64 -18.69 12.45 6.54
C TYR A 64 -17.99 13.74 6.97
N LEU A 65 -18.57 14.47 7.93
CA LEU A 65 -17.96 15.65 8.52
C LEU A 65 -17.04 15.25 9.68
N THR A 66 -15.74 15.51 9.55
CA THR A 66 -14.74 14.91 10.45
C THR A 66 -14.00 15.93 11.31
N VAL A 67 -13.79 17.16 10.81
CA VAL A 67 -13.17 18.25 11.56
C VAL A 67 -13.94 19.54 11.33
N ILE A 68 -14.20 20.25 12.43
CA ILE A 68 -14.60 21.65 12.46
C ILE A 68 -13.59 22.35 13.37
N GLN A 69 -12.83 23.30 12.84
CA GLN A 69 -11.85 24.07 13.61
C GLN A 69 -11.91 25.55 13.25
N LEU A 70 -11.85 26.41 14.26
CA LEU A 70 -11.83 27.87 14.09
C LEU A 70 -10.41 28.41 13.84
N VAL A 71 -9.39 27.72 14.36
CA VAL A 71 -7.98 28.05 14.19
C VAL A 71 -7.27 26.80 13.70
N HIS A 72 -6.51 26.92 12.61
CA HIS A 72 -5.74 25.82 12.06
C HIS A 72 -4.57 25.49 13.00
N ASN A 73 -4.50 24.23 13.42
CA ASN A 73 -3.36 23.70 14.17
C ASN A 73 -2.52 22.82 13.25
N TYR A 74 -1.20 23.03 13.20
CA TYR A 74 -0.27 22.34 12.30
C TYR A 74 0.01 20.87 12.69
N SER A 75 -0.95 20.18 13.31
CA SER A 75 -0.77 18.82 13.82
C SER A 75 -1.31 17.76 12.85
N THR A 76 -0.77 16.56 12.98
CA THR A 76 -1.29 15.37 12.29
C THR A 76 -2.69 15.05 12.77
N ILE A 77 -3.62 14.94 11.82
CA ILE A 77 -5.02 14.69 12.14
C ILE A 77 -5.27 13.20 12.11
N VAL A 78 -5.53 12.61 13.28
CA VAL A 78 -5.97 11.22 13.40
C VAL A 78 -7.46 11.24 13.68
N LYS A 79 -8.27 10.76 12.72
CA LYS A 79 -9.73 10.73 12.85
C LYS A 79 -10.28 9.35 12.56
N ARG A 80 -11.25 8.93 13.38
CA ARG A 80 -12.03 7.72 13.14
C ARG A 80 -13.25 8.07 12.29
N ILE A 81 -13.51 7.27 11.26
CA ILE A 81 -14.77 7.39 10.50
C ILE A 81 -15.86 6.77 11.36
N ASP A 82 -16.70 7.62 11.96
CA ASP A 82 -17.88 7.18 12.70
C ASP A 82 -19.15 7.49 11.90
N SER A 83 -20.10 6.56 11.95
CA SER A 83 -21.44 6.70 11.38
C SER A 83 -22.19 7.93 11.91
N SER A 84 -21.89 8.36 13.14
CA SER A 84 -22.46 9.57 13.76
C SER A 84 -22.08 10.87 13.05
N HIS A 85 -20.99 10.86 12.29
CA HIS A 85 -20.47 11.99 11.52
C HIS A 85 -20.96 12.03 10.06
N ASN A 86 -21.80 11.09 9.67
CA ASN A 86 -22.36 11.03 8.32
C ASN A 86 -23.28 12.24 8.07
N CYS A 87 -23.07 12.93 6.96
CA CYS A 87 -23.96 13.96 6.45
C CYS A 87 -24.93 13.28 5.47
N PRO A 88 -26.19 12.98 5.86
CA PRO A 88 -27.14 12.37 4.95
C PRO A 88 -27.59 13.35 3.86
N SER A 89 -27.97 12.78 2.72
CA SER A 89 -28.70 13.50 1.68
C SER A 89 -30.04 14.00 2.22
N ILE A 90 -30.42 15.21 1.80
CA ILE A 90 -31.69 15.84 2.15
C ILE A 90 -32.89 14.95 1.84
N ASN A 91 -32.82 14.13 0.79
CA ASN A 91 -33.88 13.21 0.38
C ASN A 91 -34.20 12.15 1.44
N LYS A 92 -33.24 11.85 2.34
CA LYS A 92 -33.46 10.94 3.47
C LYS A 92 -34.05 11.63 4.70
N LEU A 93 -33.98 12.96 4.75
CA LEU A 93 -34.39 13.77 5.89
C LEU A 93 -35.79 14.36 5.75
N VAL A 94 -36.29 14.51 4.53
CA VAL A 94 -37.55 15.19 4.22
C VAL A 94 -38.41 14.33 3.30
N ASN A 95 -39.71 14.60 3.26
CA ASN A 95 -40.62 13.93 2.35
C ASN A 95 -40.26 14.23 0.88
N ASP A 96 -40.60 13.29 -0.01
CA ASP A 96 -40.32 13.40 -1.45
C ASP A 96 -40.85 14.69 -2.09
N THR A 97 -42.04 15.15 -1.65
CA THR A 97 -42.65 16.40 -2.11
C THR A 97 -41.80 17.62 -1.80
N PHE A 98 -41.09 17.62 -0.67
CA PHE A 98 -40.17 18.70 -0.30
C PHE A 98 -38.83 18.56 -1.04
N ALA A 99 -38.32 17.34 -1.18
CA ALA A 99 -37.09 17.07 -1.93
C ALA A 99 -37.17 17.55 -3.38
N GLN A 100 -38.35 17.44 -4.01
CA GLN A 100 -38.62 17.87 -5.38
C GLN A 100 -38.85 19.39 -5.54
N LEU A 101 -38.89 20.17 -4.46
CA LEU A 101 -39.03 21.62 -4.57
C LEU A 101 -37.80 22.25 -5.23
N HIS A 102 -38.02 23.36 -5.93
CA HIS A 102 -36.93 24.15 -6.47
C HIS A 102 -35.98 24.62 -5.36
N VAL A 103 -34.67 24.59 -5.62
CA VAL A 103 -33.57 24.92 -4.70
C VAL A 103 -33.86 26.16 -3.84
N ILE A 104 -34.24 27.27 -4.47
CA ILE A 104 -34.51 28.55 -3.79
C ILE A 104 -35.60 28.42 -2.71
N ARG A 105 -36.60 27.56 -2.94
CA ARG A 105 -37.64 27.28 -1.94
C ARG A 105 -37.12 26.36 -0.86
N ARG A 106 -36.32 25.35 -1.21
CA ARG A 106 -35.71 24.41 -0.25
C ARG A 106 -34.84 25.15 0.78
N ILE A 107 -33.98 26.06 0.34
CA ILE A 107 -33.04 26.82 1.19
C ILE A 107 -33.74 27.54 2.36
N LYS A 108 -34.94 28.11 2.12
CA LYS A 108 -35.72 28.82 3.16
C LYS A 108 -36.06 27.95 4.36
N PHE A 109 -36.09 26.64 4.18
CA PHE A 109 -36.49 25.66 5.18
C PHE A 109 -35.32 24.88 5.76
N TYR A 110 -34.07 25.15 5.35
CA TYR A 110 -32.89 24.41 5.82
C TYR A 110 -32.67 24.56 7.33
N HIS A 111 -33.00 25.72 7.89
CA HIS A 111 -33.01 25.93 9.34
C HIS A 111 -33.99 24.99 10.06
N LEU A 112 -35.17 24.72 9.49
CA LEU A 112 -36.15 23.82 10.09
C LEU A 112 -35.67 22.36 10.10
N ILE A 113 -34.90 21.95 9.10
CA ILE A 113 -34.32 20.60 9.04
C ILE A 113 -33.41 20.37 10.25
N CYS A 114 -32.52 21.34 10.55
CA CYS A 114 -31.65 21.27 11.72
C CYS A 114 -32.44 21.28 13.05
N GLN A 115 -33.60 21.93 13.09
CA GLN A 115 -34.44 22.02 14.30
C GLN A 115 -35.28 20.75 14.54
N LYS A 116 -35.74 20.09 13.48
CA LYS A 116 -36.73 18.99 13.56
C LYS A 116 -36.09 17.60 13.62
N ASN A 117 -34.99 17.36 12.92
CA ASN A 117 -34.47 16.01 12.65
C ASN A 117 -33.39 15.53 13.65
N SER A 118 -33.64 15.73 14.95
CA SER A 118 -32.81 15.27 16.08
C SER A 118 -31.68 16.23 16.51
N PRO A 119 -31.45 16.44 17.83
CA PRO A 119 -30.36 17.28 18.35
C PRO A 119 -28.95 16.82 17.94
N ASN A 120 -28.82 15.64 17.32
CA ASN A 120 -27.53 15.06 16.94
C ASN A 120 -27.16 15.25 15.46
N LEU A 121 -28.01 15.84 14.61
CA LEU A 121 -27.69 16.10 13.21
C LEU A 121 -26.59 17.18 13.07
N LEU A 122 -25.37 16.79 12.72
CA LEU A 122 -24.25 17.72 12.55
C LEU A 122 -24.26 18.44 11.19
N CYS A 123 -24.66 17.73 10.14
CA CYS A 123 -24.61 18.19 8.77
C CYS A 123 -25.58 17.42 7.88
N PHE A 124 -25.88 17.99 6.72
CA PHE A 124 -26.60 17.32 5.63
C PHE A 124 -26.18 17.95 4.30
N HIS A 125 -26.53 17.31 3.18
CA HIS A 125 -26.24 17.86 1.86
C HIS A 125 -27.41 17.67 0.89
N ASP A 126 -27.49 18.56 -0.11
CA ASP A 126 -28.39 18.41 -1.25
C ASP A 126 -27.55 18.12 -2.53
N ASP A 127 -28.06 18.47 -3.71
CA ASP A 127 -27.39 18.26 -4.99
C ASP A 127 -26.25 19.27 -5.26
N ILE A 128 -26.23 20.41 -4.55
CA ILE A 128 -25.38 21.57 -4.83
C ILE A 128 -24.81 22.26 -3.57
N HIS A 129 -25.27 21.92 -2.36
CA HIS A 129 -24.87 22.53 -1.11
C HIS A 129 -24.57 21.46 -0.07
N ILE A 130 -23.57 21.76 0.75
CA ILE A 130 -23.37 21.11 2.05
C ILE A 130 -23.76 22.12 3.14
N CYS A 131 -24.51 21.63 4.12
CA CYS A 131 -25.05 22.41 5.22
C CYS A 131 -24.56 21.88 6.57
N LEU A 132 -24.14 22.80 7.43
CA LEU A 132 -23.76 22.54 8.82
C LEU A 132 -24.87 23.01 9.76
N CYS A 133 -25.24 22.16 10.73
CA CYS A 133 -26.18 22.53 11.77
C CYS A 133 -25.43 22.98 13.03
N TYR A 134 -25.72 24.18 13.52
CA TYR A 134 -25.08 24.75 14.72
C TYR A 134 -26.09 25.49 15.58
N ASP A 135 -25.82 25.58 16.88
CA ASP A 135 -26.68 26.30 17.82
C ASP A 135 -26.27 27.77 17.93
N HIS A 136 -27.24 28.66 17.78
CA HIS A 136 -27.08 30.09 17.96
C HIS A 136 -28.26 30.65 18.76
N GLN A 137 -27.97 31.24 19.93
CA GLN A 137 -28.98 31.87 20.80
C GLN A 137 -30.20 30.95 21.09
N GLY A 138 -29.94 29.67 21.36
CA GLY A 138 -31.00 28.69 21.67
C GLY A 138 -31.82 28.21 20.47
N ARG A 139 -31.44 28.58 19.25
CA ARG A 139 -32.02 28.06 18.01
C ARG A 139 -30.96 27.37 17.17
N ARG A 140 -31.30 26.21 16.63
CA ARG A 140 -30.42 25.52 15.69
C ARG A 140 -30.60 26.08 14.30
N LEU A 141 -29.51 26.54 13.71
CA LEU A 141 -29.46 27.14 12.40
C LEU A 141 -28.63 26.26 11.46
N ALA A 142 -28.76 26.55 10.17
CA ALA A 142 -28.11 25.83 9.08
C ALA A 142 -27.22 26.83 8.36
N ASN A 143 -25.92 26.54 8.27
CA ASN A 143 -24.99 27.32 7.47
C ASN A 143 -24.59 26.49 6.26
N CYS A 144 -24.95 26.95 5.07
CA CYS A 144 -24.79 26.20 3.83
C CYS A 144 -23.89 26.94 2.86
N PHE A 145 -23.06 26.19 2.15
CA PHE A 145 -22.20 26.72 1.11
C PHE A 145 -22.29 25.81 -0.12
N ASN A 146 -22.01 26.40 -1.29
CA ASN A 146 -22.03 25.66 -2.54
C ASN A 146 -20.94 24.58 -2.53
N PHE A 147 -21.32 23.37 -2.89
CA PHE A 147 -20.43 22.21 -2.97
C PHE A 147 -20.75 21.44 -4.25
N ASN A 148 -19.88 21.57 -5.24
CA ASN A 148 -20.04 20.82 -6.49
C ASN A 148 -19.67 19.34 -6.26
N HIS A 149 -20.70 18.51 -6.08
CA HIS A 149 -20.60 17.04 -5.94
C HIS A 149 -20.24 16.33 -7.26
N GLN A 150 -20.33 17.01 -8.40
CA GLN A 150 -20.03 16.46 -9.73
C GLN A 150 -18.71 16.99 -10.28
N MET A 151 -17.92 17.66 -9.45
CA MET A 151 -16.66 18.24 -9.88
C MET A 151 -15.72 17.14 -10.39
N LYS A 152 -15.42 17.20 -11.68
CA LYS A 152 -14.42 16.35 -12.30
C LYS A 152 -13.09 17.09 -12.28
N PHE A 153 -12.10 16.45 -11.71
CA PHE A 153 -10.72 16.86 -11.84
C PHE A 153 -10.15 16.02 -12.98
N ASP A 154 -9.75 16.64 -14.08
CA ASP A 154 -9.20 15.95 -15.25
C ASP A 154 -7.85 16.52 -15.68
N CYS A 155 -7.19 17.26 -14.76
CA CYS A 155 -5.89 17.86 -14.98
C CYS A 155 -5.85 18.76 -16.24
N PHE A 156 -6.92 19.54 -16.45
CA PHE A 156 -7.14 20.37 -17.63
C PHE A 156 -7.04 19.59 -18.95
N GLY A 157 -7.48 18.33 -18.94
CA GLY A 157 -7.37 17.40 -20.07
C GLY A 157 -5.94 16.89 -20.34
N LYS A 158 -4.94 17.30 -19.56
CA LYS A 158 -3.56 16.79 -19.65
C LYS A 158 -3.37 15.65 -18.66
N ASN A 159 -3.90 14.48 -19.02
CA ASN A 159 -3.68 13.29 -18.22
C ASN A 159 -2.24 12.79 -18.39
N TYR A 160 -1.41 12.97 -17.37
CA TYR A 160 -0.04 12.43 -17.32
C TYR A 160 0.03 11.07 -16.62
N CYS A 161 -1.11 10.53 -16.18
CA CYS A 161 -1.21 9.18 -15.61
C CYS A 161 -1.14 8.15 -16.74
N GLU A 162 -0.32 7.13 -16.53
CA GLU A 162 -0.13 6.02 -17.46
C GLU A 162 -1.23 4.96 -17.29
N HIS A 163 -1.30 4.01 -18.22
CA HIS A 163 -2.20 2.84 -18.15
C HIS A 163 -3.68 3.16 -17.84
N ASN A 164 -4.24 4.21 -18.42
CA ASN A 164 -5.60 4.69 -18.16
C ASN A 164 -5.88 5.10 -16.71
N GLY A 165 -4.84 5.51 -15.97
CA GLY A 165 -5.00 6.18 -14.67
C GLY A 165 -5.84 7.45 -14.81
N GLN A 166 -6.71 7.71 -13.83
CA GLN A 166 -7.48 8.96 -13.78
C GLN A 166 -6.69 10.02 -13.04
N CYS A 167 -6.47 11.18 -13.66
CA CYS A 167 -5.75 12.28 -13.04
C CYS A 167 -6.70 13.14 -12.22
N PHE A 168 -6.33 13.43 -10.98
CA PHE A 168 -7.02 14.34 -10.08
C PHE A 168 -6.10 15.49 -9.70
N GLN A 169 -6.67 16.65 -9.39
CA GLN A 169 -5.92 17.84 -8.96
C GLN A 169 -6.55 18.44 -7.70
N ASP A 170 -5.75 19.17 -6.93
CA ASP A 170 -6.19 19.70 -5.63
C ASP A 170 -7.19 20.86 -5.73
N SER A 171 -7.04 21.73 -6.73
CA SER A 171 -7.88 22.92 -6.96
C SER A 171 -8.24 23.10 -8.45
N PRO A 172 -9.45 23.59 -8.81
CA PRO A 172 -9.81 23.90 -10.20
C PRO A 172 -8.97 25.03 -10.82
N ASP A 173 -8.75 26.11 -10.06
CA ASP A 173 -8.32 27.38 -10.64
C ASP A 173 -6.80 27.48 -10.74
N CYS A 174 -6.11 26.92 -9.74
CA CYS A 174 -4.65 26.91 -9.67
C CYS A 174 -4.19 25.66 -8.92
N PRO A 175 -4.16 24.49 -9.61
CA PRO A 175 -3.73 23.26 -8.97
C PRO A 175 -2.24 23.35 -8.67
N LYS A 176 -1.89 23.09 -7.41
CA LYS A 176 -0.50 22.94 -6.98
C LYS A 176 -0.10 21.48 -6.92
N ARG A 177 -1.08 20.58 -6.87
CA ARG A 177 -0.87 19.14 -6.70
C ARG A 177 -1.79 18.37 -7.60
N SER A 178 -1.29 17.24 -8.09
CA SER A 178 -2.07 16.34 -8.91
C SER A 178 -1.68 14.89 -8.63
N ILE A 179 -2.68 14.01 -8.55
CA ILE A 179 -2.55 12.63 -8.14
C ILE A 179 -3.20 11.71 -9.17
N CYS A 180 -2.61 10.54 -9.40
CA CYS A 180 -3.16 9.53 -10.30
C CYS A 180 -3.91 8.46 -9.52
N VAL A 181 -5.18 8.23 -9.89
CA VAL A 181 -5.96 7.07 -9.46
C VAL A 181 -5.74 5.94 -10.44
N CYS A 182 -5.05 4.90 -9.98
CA CYS A 182 -4.69 3.78 -10.81
C CYS A 182 -5.82 2.76 -10.94
N PRO A 183 -6.02 2.20 -12.15
CA PRO A 183 -6.90 1.05 -12.31
C PRO A 183 -6.35 -0.17 -11.56
N SER A 184 -7.21 -1.16 -11.36
CA SER A 184 -6.81 -2.42 -10.71
C SER A 184 -5.58 -3.01 -11.41
N CYS A 185 -4.66 -3.55 -10.61
CA CYS A 185 -3.38 -4.11 -11.05
C CYS A 185 -2.30 -3.10 -11.49
N TYR A 186 -2.55 -1.80 -11.35
CA TYR A 186 -1.55 -0.77 -11.59
C TYR A 186 -1.27 0.05 -10.32
N TYR A 187 -0.03 0.48 -10.14
CA TYR A 187 0.39 1.24 -8.96
C TYR A 187 1.58 2.18 -9.27
N GLY A 188 1.92 3.04 -8.30
CA GLY A 188 2.90 4.12 -8.46
C GLY A 188 2.23 5.48 -8.69
N THR A 189 3.00 6.56 -8.52
CA THR A 189 2.50 7.96 -8.60
C THR A 189 1.89 8.34 -9.94
N ARG A 190 2.24 7.63 -11.02
CA ARG A 190 1.67 7.78 -12.36
C ARG A 190 1.00 6.51 -12.87
N CYS A 191 0.77 5.50 -12.02
CA CYS A 191 0.26 4.19 -12.45
C CYS A 191 1.18 3.48 -13.45
N GLN A 192 2.48 3.76 -13.38
CA GLN A 192 3.50 3.27 -14.31
C GLN A 192 3.83 1.79 -14.10
N PHE A 193 3.58 1.25 -12.91
CA PHE A 193 3.91 -0.14 -12.59
C PHE A 193 2.68 -1.03 -12.72
N THR A 194 2.88 -2.22 -13.27
CA THR A 194 1.86 -3.26 -13.39
C THR A 194 2.18 -4.43 -12.46
N THR A 195 1.14 -5.04 -11.87
CA THR A 195 1.25 -6.32 -11.16
C THR A 195 1.10 -7.53 -12.09
N SER A 196 0.85 -7.30 -13.38
CA SER A 196 0.65 -8.37 -14.38
C SER A 196 1.93 -8.99 -14.91
N GLU A 197 3.07 -8.30 -14.80
CA GLU A 197 4.36 -8.76 -15.30
C GLU A 197 5.36 -8.86 -14.15
N PHE A 198 5.85 -10.08 -13.93
CA PHE A 198 6.81 -10.52 -12.92
C PHE A 198 6.28 -10.82 -11.52
N GLY A 199 6.81 -11.94 -10.98
CA GLY A 199 6.31 -12.62 -9.79
C GLY A 199 6.06 -11.69 -8.62
N LEU A 200 4.85 -11.78 -8.06
CA LEU A 200 4.45 -11.08 -6.85
C LEU A 200 5.47 -11.35 -5.75
N SER A 201 6.16 -10.29 -5.31
CA SER A 201 7.03 -10.39 -4.15
C SER A 201 6.18 -10.55 -2.89
N LEU A 202 6.74 -11.24 -1.89
CA LEU A 202 6.16 -11.29 -0.55
C LEU A 202 5.81 -9.88 -0.04
N ASP A 203 6.67 -8.92 -0.36
CA ASP A 203 6.56 -7.53 0.06
C ASP A 203 5.32 -6.85 -0.58
N ALA A 204 5.01 -7.13 -1.84
CA ALA A 204 3.83 -6.60 -2.52
C ALA A 204 2.51 -7.19 -1.99
N ILE A 205 2.50 -8.47 -1.64
CA ILE A 205 1.30 -9.15 -1.12
C ILE A 205 1.02 -8.72 0.32
N LEU A 206 2.05 -8.65 1.17
CA LEU A 206 1.85 -8.40 2.60
C LEU A 206 1.78 -6.90 2.95
N ALA A 207 2.34 -5.99 2.13
CA ALA A 207 2.43 -4.56 2.47
C ALA A 207 1.10 -3.95 2.88
N TYR A 208 0.05 -4.14 2.06
CA TYR A 208 -1.26 -3.54 2.29
C TYR A 208 -2.05 -4.16 3.47
N HIS A 209 -1.53 -5.24 4.05
CA HIS A 209 -2.15 -5.99 5.15
C HIS A 209 -1.47 -5.79 6.50
N ILE A 210 -0.31 -5.12 6.54
CA ILE A 210 0.38 -4.80 7.79
C ILE A 210 -0.15 -3.47 8.33
N ILE A 211 -0.50 -3.47 9.62
CA ILE A 211 -0.92 -2.26 10.34
C ILE A 211 0.33 -1.69 11.03
N PRO A 212 0.79 -0.46 10.70
CA PRO A 212 1.95 0.14 11.33
C PRO A 212 1.70 0.46 12.80
N ASP A 213 2.75 0.48 13.61
CA ASP A 213 2.74 0.78 15.06
C ASP A 213 1.82 -0.12 15.92
N ALA A 214 1.42 -1.29 15.40
CA ALA A 214 0.56 -2.25 16.10
C ALA A 214 1.30 -3.55 16.44
N ASN A 215 1.13 -4.03 17.68
CA ASN A 215 1.67 -5.32 18.12
C ASN A 215 1.18 -6.48 17.24
N ILE A 216 1.99 -7.54 17.10
CA ILE A 216 1.71 -8.74 16.29
C ILE A 216 0.33 -9.36 16.62
N ILE A 217 -0.12 -9.27 17.87
CA ILE A 217 -1.41 -9.78 18.34
C ILE A 217 -2.60 -9.03 17.71
N HIS A 218 -2.44 -7.75 17.40
CA HIS A 218 -3.48 -6.90 16.81
C HIS A 218 -3.38 -6.76 15.28
N GLN A 219 -2.38 -7.42 14.67
CA GLN A 219 -2.26 -7.47 13.21
C GLN A 219 -3.40 -8.23 12.55
N THR A 220 -3.57 -8.02 11.24
CA THR A 220 -4.61 -8.68 10.44
C THR A 220 -4.48 -10.21 10.47
N PRO A 221 -5.57 -10.97 10.29
CA PRO A 221 -5.52 -12.42 10.26
C PRO A 221 -4.58 -12.96 9.17
N ILE A 222 -4.48 -12.25 8.04
CA ILE A 222 -3.57 -12.59 6.93
C ILE A 222 -2.12 -12.65 7.43
N ILE A 223 -1.64 -11.62 8.14
CA ILE A 223 -0.28 -11.57 8.68
C ILE A 223 -0.02 -12.65 9.73
N LYS A 224 -1.02 -12.99 10.55
CA LYS A 224 -0.90 -14.07 11.53
C LYS A 224 -0.77 -15.43 10.84
N THR A 225 -1.58 -15.69 9.82
CA THR A 225 -1.50 -16.92 9.04
C THR A 225 -0.19 -17.04 8.27
N SER A 226 0.28 -15.96 7.63
CA SER A 226 1.56 -15.96 6.93
C SER A 226 2.72 -16.18 7.89
N LEU A 227 2.71 -15.57 9.08
CA LEU A 227 3.74 -15.78 10.10
C LEU A 227 3.79 -17.25 10.53
N SER A 228 2.63 -17.85 10.78
CA SER A 228 2.54 -19.27 11.15
C SER A 228 3.07 -20.19 10.05
N LEU A 229 2.69 -19.96 8.79
CA LEU A 229 3.19 -20.72 7.64
C LEU A 229 4.70 -20.57 7.44
N THR A 230 5.23 -19.35 7.55
CA THR A 230 6.67 -19.08 7.43
C THR A 230 7.47 -19.83 8.50
N ILE A 231 7.01 -19.81 9.76
CA ILE A 231 7.65 -20.56 10.84
C ILE A 231 7.62 -22.07 10.57
N LEU A 232 6.48 -22.58 10.11
CA LEU A 232 6.32 -24.00 9.77
C LEU A 232 7.29 -24.45 8.68
N PHE A 233 7.37 -23.69 7.58
CA PHE A 233 8.29 -23.97 6.47
C PHE A 233 9.75 -23.89 6.88
N MET A 234 10.10 -22.91 7.72
CA MET A 234 11.46 -22.79 8.22
C MET A 234 11.86 -24.00 9.07
N ILE A 235 10.99 -24.44 9.99
CA ILE A 235 11.28 -25.59 10.86
C ILE A 235 11.45 -26.87 10.02
N PHE A 236 10.47 -27.20 9.17
CA PHE A 236 10.56 -28.40 8.33
C PHE A 236 11.72 -28.34 7.35
N GLY A 237 11.96 -27.18 6.74
CA GLY A 237 13.06 -26.98 5.80
C GLY A 237 14.43 -27.13 6.45
N LEU A 238 14.63 -26.58 7.66
CA LEU A 238 15.88 -26.74 8.40
C LEU A 238 16.09 -28.18 8.88
N ILE A 239 15.06 -28.84 9.41
CA ILE A 239 15.17 -30.24 9.82
C ILE A 239 15.57 -31.11 8.62
N ASN A 240 14.86 -30.97 7.49
CA ASN A 240 15.16 -31.74 6.28
C ASN A 240 16.56 -31.43 5.73
N GLY A 241 16.94 -30.16 5.69
CA GLY A 241 18.27 -29.73 5.22
C GLY A 241 19.40 -30.28 6.09
N ILE A 242 19.26 -30.22 7.43
CA ILE A 242 20.26 -30.72 8.38
C ILE A 242 20.38 -32.25 8.29
N LEU A 243 19.25 -32.97 8.26
CA LEU A 243 19.26 -34.43 8.10
C LEU A 243 19.94 -34.84 6.79
N SER A 244 19.58 -34.19 5.68
CA SER A 244 20.20 -34.41 4.37
C SER A 244 21.69 -34.11 4.39
N LEU A 245 22.11 -33.02 5.03
CA LEU A 245 23.51 -32.65 5.18
C LEU A 245 24.30 -33.73 5.94
N ILE A 246 23.74 -34.26 7.04
CA ILE A 246 24.34 -35.35 7.81
C ILE A 246 24.48 -36.60 6.93
N THR A 247 23.43 -36.96 6.19
CA THR A 247 23.43 -38.13 5.30
C THR A 247 24.49 -38.00 4.20
N PHE A 248 24.50 -36.90 3.44
CA PHE A 248 25.38 -36.73 2.29
C PHE A 248 26.82 -36.35 2.65
N LYS A 249 27.09 -35.98 3.91
CA LYS A 249 28.46 -35.81 4.44
C LYS A 249 29.20 -37.15 4.54
N ASN A 250 28.49 -38.28 4.56
CA ASN A 250 29.10 -39.61 4.63
C ASN A 250 30.02 -39.88 3.42
N GLU A 251 31.20 -40.44 3.68
CA GLU A 251 32.24 -40.63 2.67
C GLU A 251 31.84 -41.65 1.60
N SER A 252 31.05 -42.66 1.96
CA SER A 252 30.56 -43.69 1.02
C SER A 252 29.70 -43.10 -0.10
N ILE A 253 28.87 -42.11 0.20
CA ILE A 253 27.95 -41.49 -0.78
C ILE A 253 28.71 -40.50 -1.69
N ARG A 254 29.79 -39.89 -1.18
CA ARG A 254 30.63 -38.92 -1.90
C ARG A 254 31.72 -39.57 -2.77
N GLN A 255 31.62 -40.87 -3.00
CA GLN A 255 32.49 -41.59 -3.95
C GLN A 255 32.17 -41.21 -5.40
N VAL A 256 30.95 -40.73 -5.67
CA VAL A 256 30.47 -40.33 -6.99
C VAL A 256 30.09 -38.84 -6.97
N GLY A 257 30.15 -38.15 -8.12
CA GLY A 257 29.81 -36.73 -8.23
C GLY A 257 28.40 -36.40 -7.74
N CYS A 258 27.46 -37.35 -7.89
CA CYS A 258 26.08 -37.20 -7.47
C CYS A 258 25.97 -36.90 -5.98
N GLY A 259 26.83 -37.50 -5.15
CA GLY A 259 26.87 -37.23 -3.71
C GLY A 259 27.38 -35.81 -3.40
N ILE A 260 28.25 -35.25 -4.24
CA ILE A 260 28.71 -33.86 -4.11
C ILE A 260 27.59 -32.88 -4.46
N TYR A 261 26.83 -33.13 -5.52
CA TYR A 261 25.69 -32.28 -5.87
C TYR A 261 24.60 -32.30 -4.79
N LEU A 262 24.30 -33.48 -4.22
CA LEU A 262 23.32 -33.62 -3.12
C LEU A 262 23.79 -32.94 -1.83
N LEU A 263 25.10 -33.01 -1.52
CA LEU A 263 25.68 -32.24 -0.43
C LEU A 263 25.53 -30.73 -0.68
N GLY A 264 25.82 -30.27 -1.91
CA GLY A 264 25.61 -28.89 -2.32
C GLY A 264 24.16 -28.43 -2.17
N SER A 265 23.21 -29.26 -2.61
CA SER A 265 21.76 -28.98 -2.50
C SER A 265 21.32 -28.91 -1.03
N SER A 266 21.87 -29.75 -0.15
CA SER A 266 21.60 -29.67 1.29
C SER A 266 22.09 -28.35 1.91
N ILE A 267 23.24 -27.82 1.45
CA ILE A 267 23.76 -26.53 1.92
C ILE A 267 22.92 -25.38 1.37
N THR A 268 22.56 -25.40 0.08
CA THR A 268 21.75 -24.35 -0.53
C THR A 268 20.34 -24.29 0.04
N THR A 269 19.73 -25.43 0.37
CA THR A 269 18.40 -25.50 1.01
C THR A 269 18.41 -24.92 2.43
N ILE A 270 19.41 -25.25 3.25
CA ILE A 270 19.59 -24.63 4.59
C ILE A 270 19.76 -23.11 4.43
N LEU A 271 20.62 -22.67 3.51
CA LEU A 271 20.85 -21.24 3.26
C LEU A 271 19.56 -20.54 2.80
N THR A 272 18.78 -21.17 1.91
CA THR A 272 17.50 -20.64 1.43
C THR A 272 16.52 -20.43 2.57
N MET A 273 16.38 -21.41 3.47
CA MET A 273 15.46 -21.31 4.61
C MET A 273 15.86 -20.20 5.59
N ILE A 274 17.16 -20.06 5.86
CA ILE A 274 17.67 -18.98 6.72
C ILE A 274 17.42 -17.61 6.06
N MET A 275 17.75 -17.45 4.78
CA MET A 275 17.58 -16.19 4.06
C MET A 275 16.10 -15.79 3.90
N PHE A 276 15.23 -16.75 3.60
CA PHE A 276 13.78 -16.54 3.54
C PHE A 276 13.22 -16.09 4.90
N GLY A 277 13.66 -16.75 5.97
CA GLY A 277 13.32 -16.38 7.33
C GLY A 277 13.75 -14.96 7.70
N LEU A 278 15.03 -14.66 7.49
CA LEU A 278 15.58 -13.33 7.73
C LEU A 278 14.81 -12.27 6.96
N LYS A 279 14.57 -12.47 5.65
CA LYS A 279 13.78 -11.53 4.83
C LYS A 279 12.40 -11.27 5.43
N TYR A 280 11.67 -12.34 5.76
CA TYR A 280 10.31 -12.22 6.30
C TYR A 280 10.28 -11.44 7.63
N PHE A 281 11.16 -11.81 8.57
CA PHE A 281 11.20 -11.19 9.89
C PHE A 281 11.70 -9.76 9.85
N THR A 282 12.69 -9.44 9.00
CA THR A 282 13.14 -8.06 8.83
C THR A 282 12.05 -7.22 8.19
N TYR A 283 11.37 -7.74 7.17
CA TYR A 283 10.26 -7.04 6.51
C TYR A 283 9.14 -6.72 7.52
N LEU A 284 8.68 -7.72 8.28
CA LEU A 284 7.67 -7.53 9.32
C LEU A 284 8.12 -6.50 10.38
N SER A 285 9.38 -6.56 10.80
CA SER A 285 9.92 -5.65 11.81
C SER A 285 10.00 -4.21 11.30
N THR A 286 10.42 -4.01 10.05
CA THR A 286 10.52 -2.68 9.41
C THR A 286 9.16 -2.02 9.20
N GLN A 287 8.09 -2.82 9.04
CA GLN A 287 6.73 -2.32 8.83
C GLN A 287 5.98 -2.07 10.14
N ILE A 288 6.25 -2.86 11.18
CA ILE A 288 5.63 -2.68 12.51
C ILE A 288 6.30 -1.54 13.29
N SER A 289 7.63 -1.41 13.19
CA SER A 289 8.41 -0.41 13.94
C SER A 289 8.66 0.85 13.10
N THR A 290 8.57 2.01 13.76
CA THR A 290 8.90 3.38 13.31
C THR A 290 10.27 3.45 12.58
N PRO A 291 10.51 4.40 11.66
CA PRO A 291 11.25 4.17 10.42
C PRO A 291 12.66 3.62 10.67
N SER A 292 12.91 2.45 10.10
CA SER A 292 14.24 1.85 10.03
C SER A 292 15.18 2.72 9.18
N ASN A 293 16.46 2.74 9.52
CA ASN A 293 17.49 3.48 8.78
C ASN A 293 17.39 3.21 7.26
N LYS A 294 17.28 4.26 6.43
CA LYS A 294 17.18 4.15 4.95
C LYS A 294 18.27 3.26 4.35
N SER A 295 19.49 3.35 4.88
CA SER A 295 20.63 2.51 4.46
C SER A 295 20.39 1.01 4.71
N PHE A 296 19.83 0.66 5.87
CA PHE A 296 19.51 -0.73 6.21
C PHE A 296 18.42 -1.29 5.30
N LEU A 297 17.35 -0.54 5.08
CA LEU A 297 16.24 -0.94 4.21
C LEU A 297 16.70 -1.12 2.75
N THR A 298 17.59 -0.23 2.28
CA THR A 298 18.20 -0.30 0.95
C THR A 298 19.08 -1.54 0.80
N PHE A 299 19.95 -1.82 1.78
CA PHE A 299 20.79 -3.01 1.77
C PHE A 299 19.96 -4.30 1.73
N GLN A 300 18.88 -4.37 2.52
CA GLN A 300 17.97 -5.52 2.53
C GLN A 300 17.27 -5.72 1.19
N CYS A 301 16.79 -4.63 0.59
CA CYS A 301 16.10 -4.63 -0.70
C CYS A 301 16.98 -5.26 -1.80
N TYR A 302 18.27 -4.94 -1.84
CA TYR A 302 19.19 -5.47 -2.85
C TYR A 302 19.72 -6.87 -2.51
N SER A 303 20.02 -7.14 -1.24
CA SER A 303 20.75 -8.34 -0.86
C SER A 303 19.86 -9.59 -0.75
N PHE A 304 18.72 -9.51 -0.05
CA PHE A 304 17.98 -10.71 0.32
C PHE A 304 17.34 -11.43 -0.86
N ASP A 305 16.64 -10.71 -1.75
CA ASP A 305 16.02 -11.33 -2.92
C ASP A 305 17.05 -11.86 -3.92
N PHE A 306 18.16 -11.13 -4.09
CA PHE A 306 19.24 -11.56 -4.97
C PHE A 306 19.85 -12.89 -4.49
N LEU A 307 20.23 -12.96 -3.21
CA LEU A 307 20.81 -14.17 -2.62
C LEU A 307 19.81 -15.33 -2.60
N LEU A 308 18.54 -15.07 -2.30
CA LEU A 308 17.50 -16.09 -2.27
C LEU A 308 17.25 -16.66 -3.68
N ARG A 309 17.21 -15.81 -4.72
CA ARG A 309 17.13 -16.25 -6.13
C ARG A 309 18.33 -17.09 -6.55
N ILE A 310 19.55 -16.70 -6.17
CA ILE A 310 20.75 -17.51 -6.43
C ILE A 310 20.60 -18.89 -5.79
N CYS A 311 20.18 -18.97 -4.53
CA CYS A 311 20.05 -20.25 -3.83
C CYS A 311 18.99 -21.16 -4.47
N LEU A 312 17.83 -20.62 -4.84
CA LEU A 312 16.76 -21.35 -5.51
C LEU A 312 17.18 -21.87 -6.89
N ASN A 313 17.83 -21.03 -7.70
CA ASN A 313 18.30 -21.44 -9.02
C ASN A 313 19.41 -22.49 -8.92
N MET A 314 20.32 -22.33 -7.95
CA MET A 314 21.35 -23.33 -7.69
C MET A 314 20.75 -24.69 -7.34
N ASP A 315 19.70 -24.73 -6.52
CA ASP A 315 19.03 -26.00 -6.18
C ASP A 315 18.43 -26.69 -7.42
N GLN A 316 17.76 -25.93 -8.30
CA GLN A 316 17.23 -26.45 -9.57
C GLN A 316 18.33 -27.02 -10.47
N TRP A 317 19.45 -26.31 -10.63
CA TRP A 317 20.59 -26.75 -11.42
C TRP A 317 21.27 -27.99 -10.82
N LEU A 318 21.40 -28.05 -9.50
CA LEU A 318 21.95 -29.22 -8.81
C LEU A 318 21.08 -30.46 -9.00
N ASN A 319 19.75 -30.31 -8.92
CA ASN A 319 18.81 -31.40 -9.22
C ASN A 319 18.94 -31.88 -10.67
N ALA A 320 19.10 -30.97 -11.64
CA ALA A 320 19.37 -31.33 -13.03
C ALA A 320 20.71 -32.07 -13.19
N CYS A 321 21.77 -31.62 -12.51
CA CYS A 321 23.07 -32.29 -12.50
C CYS A 321 22.99 -33.71 -11.92
N VAL A 322 22.21 -33.90 -10.85
CA VAL A 322 21.95 -35.23 -10.27
C VAL A 322 21.25 -36.14 -11.27
N ALA A 323 20.21 -35.66 -11.95
CA ALA A 323 19.49 -36.44 -12.97
C ALA A 323 20.40 -36.80 -14.15
N MET A 324 21.20 -35.85 -14.64
CA MET A 324 22.14 -36.06 -15.73
C MET A 324 23.23 -37.07 -15.37
N GLU A 325 23.83 -36.95 -14.18
CA GLU A 325 24.86 -37.89 -13.76
C GLU A 325 24.30 -39.30 -13.59
N ARG A 326 23.08 -39.45 -13.04
CA ARG A 326 22.38 -40.74 -12.99
C ARG A 326 22.18 -41.34 -14.38
N ALA A 327 21.73 -40.56 -15.36
CA ALA A 327 21.60 -41.03 -16.74
C ALA A 327 22.96 -41.50 -17.32
N VAL A 328 24.03 -40.72 -17.11
CA VAL A 328 25.38 -41.08 -17.56
C VAL A 328 25.90 -42.36 -16.90
N THR A 329 25.61 -42.58 -15.61
CA THR A 329 26.01 -43.83 -14.94
C THR A 329 25.35 -45.05 -15.55
N ILE A 330 24.07 -44.95 -15.95
CA ILE A 330 23.34 -46.04 -16.61
C ILE A 330 23.93 -46.31 -18.01
N ILE A 331 24.20 -45.26 -18.79
CA ILE A 331 24.72 -45.39 -20.16
C ILE A 331 26.13 -46.00 -20.17
N LYS A 332 27.03 -45.56 -19.27
CA LYS A 332 28.42 -46.02 -19.24
C LYS A 332 28.61 -47.34 -18.50
N GLY A 333 27.68 -47.72 -17.63
CA GLY A 333 27.71 -48.96 -16.87
C GLY A 333 29.07 -49.22 -16.20
N VAL A 334 29.74 -50.29 -16.61
CA VAL A 334 31.04 -50.74 -16.06
C VAL A 334 32.20 -49.78 -16.40
N GLN A 335 32.09 -49.00 -17.47
CA GLN A 335 33.13 -48.04 -17.90
C GLN A 335 33.07 -46.70 -17.15
N PHE A 336 32.20 -46.56 -16.13
CA PHE A 336 32.06 -45.32 -15.39
C PHE A 336 33.20 -45.08 -14.40
N ASP A 337 33.98 -44.02 -14.62
CA ASP A 337 35.05 -43.59 -13.72
C ASP A 337 34.53 -42.65 -12.62
N LYS A 338 34.50 -43.18 -11.39
CA LYS A 338 34.06 -42.47 -10.18
C LYS A 338 34.98 -41.31 -9.79
N LYS A 339 36.30 -41.44 -9.95
CA LYS A 339 37.27 -40.40 -9.55
C LYS A 339 37.15 -39.19 -10.47
N LYS A 340 37.08 -39.44 -11.78
CA LYS A 340 36.88 -38.39 -12.78
C LYS A 340 35.54 -37.68 -12.59
N SER A 341 34.47 -38.41 -12.26
CA SER A 341 33.16 -37.79 -11.98
C SER A 341 33.23 -36.84 -10.78
N LYS A 342 33.91 -37.25 -9.70
CA LYS A 342 34.07 -36.46 -8.48
C LYS A 342 34.78 -35.13 -8.73
N GLU A 343 35.87 -35.13 -9.51
CA GLU A 343 36.60 -33.91 -9.85
C GLU A 343 35.78 -32.98 -10.76
N LEU A 344 35.09 -33.56 -11.75
CA LEU A 344 34.23 -32.81 -12.66
C LEU A 344 33.07 -32.16 -11.90
N ALA A 345 32.45 -32.87 -10.96
CA ALA A 345 31.36 -32.34 -10.15
C ALA A 345 31.76 -31.11 -9.33
N LYS A 346 32.96 -31.11 -8.73
CA LYS A 346 33.48 -29.93 -8.02
C LYS A 346 33.64 -28.72 -8.95
N LYS A 347 34.15 -28.93 -10.16
CA LYS A 347 34.32 -27.85 -11.16
C LYS A 347 32.98 -27.32 -11.64
N VAL A 348 32.03 -28.21 -11.95
CA VAL A 348 30.68 -27.84 -12.39
C VAL A 348 29.96 -27.03 -11.32
N LEU A 349 30.07 -27.40 -10.05
CA LEU A 349 29.43 -26.65 -8.95
C LEU A 349 29.93 -25.20 -8.88
N ILE A 350 31.25 -24.98 -9.00
CA ILE A 350 31.83 -23.64 -9.00
C ILE A 350 31.38 -22.84 -10.24
N ILE A 351 31.42 -23.47 -11.43
CA ILE A 351 31.01 -22.82 -12.68
C ILE A 351 29.53 -22.42 -12.62
N LEU A 352 28.65 -23.31 -12.15
CA LEU A 352 27.22 -23.04 -12.01
C LEU A 352 26.96 -21.87 -11.05
N LEU A 353 27.70 -21.79 -9.95
CA LEU A 353 27.57 -20.68 -9.01
C LEU A 353 27.93 -19.34 -9.66
N ILE A 354 29.03 -19.29 -10.42
CA ILE A 354 29.45 -18.08 -11.15
C ILE A 354 28.41 -17.70 -12.22
N LEU A 355 27.93 -18.66 -13.01
CA LEU A 355 26.94 -18.39 -14.06
C LEU A 355 25.63 -17.87 -13.47
N ASN A 356 25.13 -18.45 -12.38
CA ASN A 356 23.92 -17.97 -11.72
C ASN A 356 24.08 -16.52 -11.21
N ILE A 357 25.22 -16.19 -10.60
CA ILE A 357 25.51 -14.81 -10.17
C ILE A 357 25.49 -13.85 -11.37
N LEU A 358 26.19 -14.19 -12.47
CA LEU A 358 26.26 -13.32 -13.65
C LEU A 358 24.89 -13.09 -14.30
N THR A 359 24.05 -14.13 -14.38
CA THR A 359 22.70 -13.98 -14.96
C THR A 359 21.77 -13.12 -14.11
N LEU A 360 21.93 -13.16 -12.78
CA LEU A 360 21.05 -12.47 -11.84
C LEU A 360 21.54 -11.08 -11.43
N ILE A 361 22.78 -10.69 -11.79
CA ILE A 361 23.39 -9.43 -11.33
C ILE A 361 22.64 -8.18 -11.78
N HIS A 362 21.87 -8.26 -12.88
CA HIS A 362 21.09 -7.13 -13.38
C HIS A 362 19.97 -6.71 -12.40
N ASP A 363 19.38 -7.68 -11.69
CA ASP A 363 18.25 -7.45 -10.78
C ASP A 363 18.62 -6.46 -9.64
N PRO A 364 19.69 -6.67 -8.83
CA PRO A 364 20.07 -5.70 -7.81
C PRO A 364 20.58 -4.36 -8.36
N ILE A 365 21.06 -4.30 -9.61
CA ILE A 365 21.54 -3.05 -10.23
C ILE A 365 20.38 -2.13 -10.62
N TYR A 366 19.31 -2.70 -11.18
CA TYR A 366 18.16 -1.95 -11.67
C TYR A 366 17.01 -1.84 -10.66
N ARG A 367 17.03 -2.66 -9.60
CA ARG A 367 16.07 -2.54 -8.52
C ARG A 367 16.20 -1.16 -7.86
N GLN A 368 15.06 -0.58 -7.50
CA GLN A 368 15.00 0.70 -6.79
C GLN A 368 14.03 0.58 -5.62
N LEU A 369 14.42 1.14 -4.48
CA LEU A 369 13.54 1.28 -3.33
C LEU A 369 12.61 2.47 -3.58
N TYR A 370 11.34 2.21 -3.86
CA TYR A 370 10.34 3.27 -3.96
C TYR A 370 9.80 3.61 -2.57
N GLN A 371 10.02 4.85 -2.15
CA GLN A 371 9.37 5.38 -0.97
C GLN A 371 8.12 6.10 -1.49
N GLU A 372 6.92 5.64 -1.11
CA GLU A 372 5.71 6.43 -1.29
C GLU A 372 5.84 7.65 -0.37
N GLU A 373 6.53 8.68 -0.86
CA GLU A 373 6.32 10.03 -0.36
C GLU A 373 4.86 10.34 -0.66
N ASN A 374 4.04 10.41 0.38
CA ASN A 374 2.86 11.25 0.26
C ASN A 374 3.39 12.60 -0.22
N ASP A 375 2.87 13.16 -1.30
CA ASP A 375 3.17 14.51 -1.83
C ASP A 375 2.85 15.65 -0.82
N ASN A 376 2.83 15.34 0.47
CA ASN A 376 2.69 16.23 1.61
C ASN A 376 4.03 16.69 2.18
N ASP A 377 5.17 16.10 1.80
CA ASP A 377 6.50 16.45 2.30
C ASP A 377 7.25 17.46 1.40
N ASP A 378 6.55 18.48 0.86
CA ASP A 378 7.20 19.65 0.22
C ASP A 378 7.91 20.59 1.23
N ASN A 379 8.22 20.11 2.44
CA ASN A 379 9.07 20.84 3.39
C ASN A 379 9.86 19.86 4.25
N LYS A 380 10.81 19.14 3.64
CA LYS A 380 12.07 18.84 4.32
C LYS A 380 13.25 18.65 3.37
#